data_AF-A0AA92Q9M0-F1
#
_entry.id   AF-A0AA92Q9M0-F1
#
_cell.length_a   1.000
_cell.length_b   1.000
_cell.length_c   1.000
_cell.angle_alpha   90.00
_cell.angle_beta   90.00
_cell.angle_gamma   90.00
#
_symmetry.space_group_name_H-M   'P 1'
#
loop_
_entity.id
_entity.type
_entity.pdbx_description
1 polymer ?
#
loop_
_entity_poly.entity_id
_entity_poly.type
_entity_poly.pdbx_seq_one_letter_code
_entity_poly.pdbx_strand_id
1 'polypeptide(L)'
;MLGDINAALIKVLKVAGYRERSYFPVPSGFVLVTKLEAINADGSAKPDVESLPVGHHFALSSMLDKLVHVQKGWYRVVAFVVTSTPTGASTQPPTEDEATNWLDTGDNALPDAISRAQISGHTCTAYIYEFEKSDISPDAHLMYPSSPDSTSHLAKMGFAEVLQ
;
A
#
# COMPACT_ATOMS: atom_id res chain seq x y z
N MET A 1 -0.55 4.30 -21.72
CA MET A 1 -1.48 3.24 -21.26
C MET A 1 -1.26 3.02 -19.77
N LEU A 2 -2.22 2.45 -19.02
CA LEU A 2 -2.04 2.22 -17.57
C LEU A 2 -0.80 1.38 -17.24
N GLY A 3 -0.36 0.54 -18.16
CA GLY A 3 0.92 -0.17 -18.10
C GLY A 3 2.14 0.75 -17.95
N ASP A 4 2.11 1.97 -18.51
CA ASP A 4 3.21 2.93 -18.39
C ASP A 4 3.28 3.52 -16.96
N ILE A 5 2.13 3.82 -16.35
CA ILE A 5 2.07 4.25 -14.94
C ILE A 5 2.57 3.13 -14.04
N ASN A 6 2.12 1.90 -14.29
CA ASN A 6 2.61 0.73 -13.57
C ASN A 6 4.14 0.57 -13.73
N ALA A 7 4.66 0.68 -14.95
CA ALA A 7 6.10 0.57 -15.20
C ALA A 7 6.90 1.63 -14.43
N ALA A 8 6.41 2.88 -14.37
CA ALA A 8 7.00 3.94 -13.57
C ALA A 8 6.98 3.61 -12.07
N LEU A 9 5.84 3.22 -11.52
CA LEU A 9 5.72 2.80 -10.11
C LEU A 9 6.65 1.64 -9.77
N ILE A 10 6.75 0.63 -10.65
CA ILE A 10 7.63 -0.52 -10.43
C ILE A 10 9.09 -0.14 -10.48
N LYS A 11 9.48 0.78 -11.37
CA LYS A 11 10.86 1.28 -11.39
C LYS A 11 11.23 1.93 -10.07
N VAL A 12 10.34 2.76 -9.53
CA VAL A 12 10.53 3.49 -8.27
C VAL A 12 10.60 2.53 -7.09
N LEU A 13 9.63 1.62 -6.97
CA LEU A 13 9.59 0.60 -5.94
C LEU A 13 10.87 -0.26 -5.95
N LYS A 14 11.34 -0.67 -7.13
CA LYS A 14 12.58 -1.46 -7.26
C LYS A 14 13.81 -0.69 -6.77
N VAL A 15 13.94 0.59 -7.12
CA VAL A 15 15.05 1.45 -6.65
C VAL A 15 15.00 1.60 -5.13
N ALA A 16 13.79 1.73 -4.57
CA ALA A 16 13.52 1.79 -3.14
C ALA A 16 13.63 0.43 -2.40
N GLY A 17 13.94 -0.67 -3.10
CA GLY A 17 14.10 -2.01 -2.51
C GLY A 17 12.81 -2.82 -2.36
N TYR A 18 11.66 -2.30 -2.79
CA TYR A 18 10.38 -3.01 -2.80
C TYR A 18 10.26 -3.91 -4.04
N ARG A 19 10.40 -5.22 -3.83
CA ARG A 19 10.27 -6.23 -4.89
C ARG A 19 8.90 -6.90 -4.90
N GLU A 20 8.40 -7.20 -3.70
CA GLU A 20 7.11 -7.84 -3.48
C GLU A 20 5.96 -6.82 -3.49
N ARG A 21 4.90 -7.19 -4.20
CA ARG A 21 3.70 -6.36 -4.38
C ARG A 21 2.55 -7.24 -4.90
N SER A 22 1.34 -6.79 -4.65
CA SER A 22 0.11 -7.38 -5.19
C SER A 22 -0.65 -6.34 -5.99
N TYR A 23 -1.28 -6.78 -7.08
CA TYR A 23 -2.16 -5.96 -7.92
C TYR A 23 -3.59 -6.35 -7.68
N PHE A 24 -4.46 -5.36 -7.60
CA PHE A 24 -5.89 -5.60 -7.50
C PHE A 24 -6.66 -4.70 -8.48
N PRO A 25 -7.68 -5.22 -9.17
CA PRO A 25 -8.47 -4.43 -10.10
C PRO A 25 -9.35 -3.42 -9.32
N VAL A 26 -9.55 -2.22 -9.85
CA VAL A 26 -10.59 -1.29 -9.37
C VAL A 26 -11.36 -0.73 -10.55
N PRO A 27 -12.54 -0.13 -10.35
CA PRO A 27 -13.22 0.60 -11.41
C PRO A 27 -12.25 1.55 -12.13
N SER A 28 -12.15 1.39 -13.45
CA SER A 28 -11.28 2.20 -14.31
C SER A 28 -9.82 2.27 -13.85
N GLY A 29 -9.24 1.17 -13.36
CA GLY A 29 -7.90 1.27 -12.78
C GLY A 29 -7.35 0.01 -12.14
N PHE A 30 -6.31 0.20 -11.32
CA PHE A 30 -5.72 -0.82 -10.48
C PHE A 30 -5.21 -0.23 -9.16
N VAL A 31 -5.05 -1.09 -8.16
CA VAL A 31 -4.33 -0.81 -6.92
C VAL A 31 -3.06 -1.65 -6.91
N LEU A 32 -1.93 -1.01 -6.60
CA LEU A 32 -0.66 -1.66 -6.35
C LEU A 32 -0.34 -1.57 -4.86
N VAL A 33 -0.32 -2.71 -4.18
CA VAL A 33 -0.10 -2.79 -2.74
C VAL A 33 1.30 -3.35 -2.46
N THR A 34 2.07 -2.68 -1.62
CA THR A 34 3.38 -3.17 -1.16
C THR A 34 3.22 -4.33 -0.18
N LYS A 35 4.31 -5.01 0.17
CA LYS A 35 4.34 -5.88 1.36
C LYS A 35 4.02 -5.12 2.67
N LEU A 36 3.63 -5.85 3.69
CA LEU A 36 3.55 -5.35 5.07
C LEU A 36 4.96 -5.29 5.64
N GLU A 37 5.46 -4.08 5.84
CA GLU A 37 6.85 -3.78 6.18
C GLU A 37 6.97 -3.32 7.62
N ALA A 38 7.96 -3.85 8.35
CA ALA A 38 8.32 -3.32 9.66
C ALA A 38 9.11 -2.01 9.54
N ILE A 39 8.78 -1.03 10.37
CA ILE A 39 9.39 0.29 10.39
C ILE A 39 9.85 0.69 11.80
N ASN A 40 10.74 1.67 11.84
CA ASN A 40 11.06 2.45 13.03
C ASN A 40 9.97 3.51 13.27
N ALA A 41 9.91 4.04 14.48
CA ALA A 41 8.97 5.11 14.85
C ALA A 41 9.16 6.41 14.04
N ASP A 42 10.29 6.57 13.34
CA ASP A 42 10.56 7.70 12.45
C ASP A 42 10.13 7.42 10.98
N GLY A 43 9.49 6.28 10.73
CA GLY A 43 9.03 5.86 9.40
C GLY A 43 10.10 5.23 8.50
N SER A 44 11.34 5.06 8.95
CA SER A 44 12.38 4.34 8.21
C SER A 44 12.17 2.82 8.25
N ALA A 45 12.53 2.13 7.18
CA ALA A 45 12.41 0.67 7.10
C ALA A 45 13.34 -0.04 8.12
N LYS A 46 12.87 -1.16 8.69
CA LYS A 46 13.69 -2.08 9.49
C LYS A 46 14.10 -3.27 8.62
N PRO A 47 15.31 -3.27 8.03
CA PRO A 47 15.73 -4.31 7.09
C PRO A 47 15.90 -5.68 7.75
N ASP A 48 16.18 -5.72 9.05
CA ASP A 48 16.43 -6.96 9.80
C ASP A 48 15.15 -7.71 10.22
N VAL A 49 13.98 -7.13 9.97
CA VAL A 49 12.68 -7.75 10.28
C VAL A 49 12.03 -8.23 8.98
N GLU A 50 11.66 -9.50 8.93
CA GLU A 50 11.02 -10.08 7.78
C GLU A 50 9.67 -9.40 7.50
N SER A 51 9.51 -8.93 6.26
CA SER A 51 8.27 -8.36 5.78
C SER A 51 7.28 -9.47 5.41
N LEU A 52 6.00 -9.23 5.64
CA LEU A 52 4.95 -10.20 5.32
C LEU A 52 4.28 -9.87 3.99
N PRO A 53 4.01 -10.86 3.12
CA PRO A 53 3.24 -10.63 1.91
C PRO A 53 1.80 -10.27 2.27
N VAL A 54 1.19 -9.38 1.49
CA VAL A 54 -0.23 -9.00 1.66
C VAL A 54 -1.17 -10.14 1.24
N GLY A 55 -0.72 -11.06 0.39
CA GLY A 55 -1.50 -12.21 -0.07
C GLY A 55 -2.45 -11.84 -1.22
N HIS A 56 -3.42 -12.73 -1.47
CA HIS A 56 -4.40 -12.61 -2.57
C HIS A 56 -5.64 -11.79 -2.20
N HIS A 57 -5.80 -11.38 -0.96
CA HIS A 57 -6.88 -10.49 -0.53
C HIS A 57 -6.24 -9.35 0.25
N PHE A 58 -6.59 -8.12 -0.10
CA PHE A 58 -6.18 -6.95 0.66
C PHE A 58 -7.41 -6.45 1.43
N ALA A 59 -7.31 -6.39 2.74
CA ALA A 59 -8.35 -5.92 3.66
C ALA A 59 -7.65 -5.55 4.97
N LEU A 60 -7.92 -4.38 5.53
CA LEU A 60 -7.18 -3.89 6.70
C LEU A 60 -7.25 -4.86 7.90
N SER A 61 -8.40 -5.49 8.12
CA SER A 61 -8.57 -6.57 9.10
C SER A 61 -7.60 -7.73 8.86
N SER A 62 -7.47 -8.20 7.61
CA SER A 62 -6.51 -9.24 7.26
C SER A 62 -5.05 -8.82 7.48
N MET A 63 -4.73 -7.51 7.47
CA MET A 63 -3.40 -7.03 7.83
C MET A 63 -3.21 -7.06 9.35
N LEU A 64 -4.22 -6.64 10.12
CA LEU A 64 -4.20 -6.71 11.58
C LEU A 64 -4.03 -8.15 12.07
N ASP A 65 -4.74 -9.11 11.48
CA ASP A 65 -4.65 -10.53 11.81
C ASP A 65 -3.22 -11.08 11.61
N LYS A 66 -2.55 -10.64 10.55
CA LYS A 66 -1.14 -11.00 10.28
C LYS A 66 -0.20 -10.47 11.34
N LEU A 67 -0.53 -9.36 11.98
CA LEU A 67 0.29 -8.74 13.01
C LEU A 67 0.10 -9.35 14.41
N VAL A 68 -0.86 -10.24 14.61
CA VAL A 68 -1.08 -10.90 15.92
C VAL A 68 0.14 -11.73 16.34
N HIS A 69 0.84 -12.34 15.38
CA HIS A 69 1.94 -13.29 15.63
C HIS A 69 3.33 -12.73 15.34
N VAL A 70 3.46 -11.45 15.01
CA VAL A 70 4.77 -10.82 14.75
C VAL A 70 5.35 -10.15 15.98
N GLN A 71 6.63 -9.77 15.88
CA GLN A 71 7.29 -8.98 16.91
C GLN A 71 6.58 -7.65 17.14
N LYS A 72 6.62 -7.14 18.38
CA LYS A 72 6.13 -5.80 18.68
C LYS A 72 6.84 -4.74 17.84
N GLY A 73 6.13 -3.68 17.51
CA GLY A 73 6.69 -2.55 16.77
C GLY A 73 5.70 -1.91 15.81
N TRP A 74 6.26 -1.18 14.86
CA TRP A 74 5.53 -0.38 13.90
C TRP A 74 5.60 -1.05 12.54
N TYR A 75 4.49 -1.04 11.82
CA TYR A 75 4.36 -1.66 10.52
C TYR A 75 3.64 -0.73 9.56
N ARG A 76 3.94 -0.84 8.26
CA ARG A 76 3.20 -0.12 7.23
C ARG A 76 2.86 -0.99 6.04
N VAL A 77 1.78 -0.62 5.36
CA VAL A 77 1.50 -1.04 3.99
C VAL A 77 1.12 0.20 3.18
N VAL A 78 1.57 0.24 1.92
CA VAL A 78 1.26 1.34 1.00
C VAL A 78 0.44 0.81 -0.17
N ALA A 79 -0.70 1.44 -0.42
CA ALA A 79 -1.57 1.15 -1.55
C ALA A 79 -1.55 2.34 -2.52
N PHE A 80 -0.99 2.13 -3.72
CA PHE A 80 -1.04 3.09 -4.83
C PHE A 80 -2.29 2.81 -5.65
N VAL A 81 -3.29 3.68 -5.54
CA VAL A 81 -4.56 3.57 -6.26
C VAL A 81 -4.45 4.42 -7.54
N VAL A 82 -4.50 3.75 -8.69
CA VAL A 82 -4.46 4.37 -10.02
C VAL A 82 -5.83 4.21 -10.67
N THR A 83 -6.63 5.28 -10.72
CA THR A 83 -8.00 5.24 -11.27
C THR A 83 -8.44 6.60 -11.80
N SER A 84 -9.35 6.61 -12.78
CA SER A 84 -10.08 7.80 -13.24
C SER A 84 -11.44 7.99 -12.57
N THR A 85 -11.88 7.02 -11.77
CA THR A 85 -13.09 7.16 -10.97
C THR A 85 -12.74 7.96 -9.72
N PRO A 86 -13.48 9.03 -9.37
CA PRO A 86 -13.26 9.71 -8.10
C PRO A 86 -13.38 8.70 -6.96
N THR A 87 -12.26 8.36 -6.33
CA THR A 87 -12.28 7.80 -4.99
C THR A 87 -12.87 8.90 -4.13
N GLY A 88 -14.02 8.66 -3.49
CA GLY A 88 -14.75 9.68 -2.74
C GLY A 88 -13.78 10.53 -1.91
N ALA A 89 -13.97 11.85 -1.95
CA ALA A 89 -13.14 12.85 -1.30
C ALA A 89 -13.18 12.73 0.24
N SER A 90 -12.71 11.61 0.75
CA SER A 90 -12.47 11.38 2.17
C SER A 90 -10.98 11.47 2.39
N THR A 91 -10.59 12.30 3.36
CA THR A 91 -9.25 12.24 3.96
C THR A 91 -9.05 10.96 4.75
N GLN A 92 -10.10 10.14 4.93
CA GLN A 92 -9.98 8.80 5.50
C GLN A 92 -9.61 7.81 4.39
N PRO A 93 -8.75 6.83 4.70
CA PRO A 93 -8.52 5.72 3.81
C PRO A 93 -9.83 5.04 3.40
N PRO A 94 -9.92 4.40 2.22
CA PRO A 94 -11.07 3.59 1.86
C PRO A 94 -11.41 2.64 3.01
N THR A 95 -12.67 2.64 3.39
CA THR A 95 -13.20 1.80 4.47
C THR A 95 -12.92 0.32 4.19
N GLU A 96 -12.93 -0.51 5.22
CA GLU A 96 -12.75 -1.96 5.06
C GLU A 96 -13.74 -2.55 4.04
N ASP A 97 -14.97 -2.05 4.02
CA ASP A 97 -16.01 -2.45 3.05
C ASP A 97 -15.70 -1.98 1.62
N GLU A 98 -15.16 -0.76 1.46
CA GLU A 98 -14.75 -0.23 0.15
C GLU A 98 -13.51 -0.97 -0.37
N ALA A 99 -12.54 -1.25 0.50
CA ALA A 99 -11.38 -2.07 0.17
C ALA A 99 -11.83 -3.49 -0.19
N THR A 100 -12.62 -4.16 0.64
CA THR A 100 -13.05 -5.55 0.38
C THR A 100 -13.84 -5.68 -0.93
N ASN A 101 -14.67 -4.70 -1.29
CA ASN A 101 -15.39 -4.69 -2.57
C ASN A 101 -14.52 -4.36 -3.79
N TRP A 102 -13.31 -3.83 -3.59
CA TRP A 102 -12.34 -3.58 -4.67
C TRP A 102 -11.47 -4.81 -4.97
N LEU A 103 -11.41 -5.82 -4.09
CA LEU A 103 -10.24 -6.69 -4.01
C LEU A 103 -10.64 -8.18 -4.04
N ASP A 104 -11.22 -8.64 -5.16
CA ASP A 104 -11.64 -10.04 -5.35
C ASP A 104 -10.46 -11.02 -5.30
N THR A 105 -9.36 -10.75 -6.04
CA THR A 105 -8.14 -11.57 -6.01
C THR A 105 -6.93 -10.76 -6.44
N GLY A 106 -5.88 -10.80 -5.63
CA GLY A 106 -4.61 -10.13 -5.84
C GLY A 106 -3.70 -10.94 -6.76
N ASP A 107 -3.28 -10.33 -7.86
CA ASP A 107 -2.34 -10.89 -8.83
C ASP A 107 -0.91 -10.40 -8.56
N ASN A 108 0.09 -11.20 -8.95
CA ASN A 108 1.50 -10.81 -8.85
C ASN A 108 1.96 -9.87 -10.00
N ALA A 109 1.10 -9.64 -10.99
CA ALA A 109 1.32 -8.78 -12.15
C ALA A 109 0.04 -8.04 -12.53
N LEU A 110 0.17 -6.89 -13.17
CA LEU A 110 -0.99 -6.17 -13.71
C LEU A 110 -1.57 -6.95 -14.91
N PRO A 111 -2.87 -7.30 -14.91
CA PRO A 111 -3.49 -7.98 -16.04
C PRO A 111 -3.38 -7.19 -17.36
N ASP A 112 -3.12 -7.88 -18.47
CA ASP A 112 -2.91 -7.27 -19.80
C ASP A 112 -4.07 -6.37 -20.26
N ALA A 113 -5.31 -6.75 -19.91
CA ALA A 113 -6.49 -5.97 -20.25
C ALA A 113 -6.46 -4.57 -19.60
N ILE A 114 -6.08 -4.50 -18.32
CA ILE A 114 -5.94 -3.24 -17.58
C ILE A 114 -4.71 -2.48 -18.07
N SER A 115 -3.59 -3.18 -18.28
CA SER A 115 -2.33 -2.60 -18.76
C SER A 115 -2.49 -1.82 -20.07
N ARG A 116 -3.30 -2.32 -21.02
CA ARG A 116 -3.54 -1.69 -22.32
C ARG A 116 -4.55 -0.54 -22.30
N ALA A 117 -5.25 -0.32 -21.18
CA ALA A 117 -6.25 0.75 -21.09
C ALA A 117 -5.60 2.14 -21.26
N GLN A 118 -6.34 3.07 -21.85
CA GLN A 118 -5.87 4.44 -22.09
C GLN A 118 -5.76 5.23 -20.79
N ILE A 119 -4.68 5.99 -20.64
CA ILE A 119 -4.54 6.95 -19.55
C ILE A 119 -5.35 8.19 -19.95
N SER A 120 -6.51 8.38 -19.34
CA SER A 120 -7.29 9.61 -19.49
C SER A 120 -8.00 9.93 -18.18
N GLY A 121 -7.73 11.09 -17.57
CA GLY A 121 -8.32 11.49 -16.30
C GLY A 121 -7.98 10.61 -15.09
N HIS A 122 -6.97 9.73 -15.20
CA HIS A 122 -6.53 8.90 -14.08
C HIS A 122 -5.64 9.71 -13.14
N THR A 123 -5.79 9.44 -11.84
CA THR A 123 -4.91 9.96 -10.78
C THR A 123 -4.18 8.78 -10.14
N CYS A 124 -3.06 9.07 -9.48
CA CYS A 124 -2.34 8.11 -8.65
C CYS A 124 -2.29 8.65 -7.22
N THR A 125 -3.00 7.98 -6.31
CA THR A 125 -3.07 8.35 -4.89
C THR A 125 -2.37 7.27 -4.07
N ALA A 126 -1.48 7.67 -3.16
CA ALA A 126 -0.83 6.75 -2.22
C ALA A 126 -1.53 6.81 -0.86
N TYR A 127 -2.11 5.69 -0.44
CA TYR A 127 -2.62 5.48 0.92
C TYR A 127 -1.57 4.75 1.74
N ILE A 128 -1.22 5.32 2.89
CA ILE A 128 -0.22 4.77 3.80
C ILE A 128 -0.93 4.40 5.08
N TYR A 129 -0.95 3.11 5.37
CA TYR A 129 -1.53 2.58 6.58
C TYR A 129 -0.40 2.22 7.53
N GLU A 130 -0.40 2.83 8.71
CA GLU A 130 0.54 2.53 9.77
C GLU A 130 -0.16 1.74 10.87
N PHE A 131 0.50 0.71 11.38
CA PHE A 131 0.00 -0.14 12.45
C PHE A 131 0.99 -0.19 13.60
N GLU A 132 0.49 -0.12 14.83
CA GLU A 132 1.26 -0.38 16.04
C GLU A 132 0.88 -1.75 16.63
N LYS A 133 1.88 -2.60 16.84
CA LYS A 133 1.77 -3.81 17.67
C LYS A 133 2.45 -3.54 19.02
N SER A 134 1.66 -3.41 20.07
CA SER A 134 2.15 -3.16 21.43
C SER A 134 2.25 -4.46 22.27
N ASP A 135 2.84 -4.33 23.47
CA ASP A 135 2.88 -5.37 24.49
C ASP A 135 1.57 -5.42 25.33
N ILE A 136 0.71 -4.42 25.20
CA ILE A 136 -0.49 -4.24 26.04
C ILE A 136 -1.69 -4.98 25.46
N SER A 137 -1.76 -5.06 24.13
CA SER A 137 -2.84 -5.74 23.40
C SER A 137 -2.25 -6.84 22.50
N PRO A 138 -2.89 -8.02 22.41
CA PRO A 138 -2.53 -9.01 21.40
C PRO A 138 -2.78 -8.49 19.97
N ASP A 139 -3.71 -7.56 19.80
CA ASP A 139 -4.10 -7.01 18.51
C ASP A 139 -3.21 -5.84 18.12
N ALA A 140 -2.93 -5.70 16.83
CA ALA A 140 -2.39 -4.46 16.28
C ALA A 140 -3.48 -3.40 16.15
N HIS A 141 -3.09 -2.13 16.11
CA HIS A 141 -4.02 -1.01 15.93
C HIS A 141 -3.58 -0.15 14.75
N LEU A 142 -4.55 0.27 13.92
CA LEU A 142 -4.32 1.26 12.87
C LEU A 142 -4.07 2.63 13.52
N MET A 143 -2.98 3.28 13.11
CA MET A 143 -2.59 4.60 13.58
C MET A 143 -3.25 5.68 12.74
N TYR A 144 -4.08 6.50 13.37
CA TYR A 144 -4.72 7.64 12.71
C TYR A 144 -4.84 8.84 13.67
N PRO A 145 -4.25 10.00 13.35
CA PRO A 145 -3.30 10.22 12.25
C PRO A 145 -2.00 9.41 12.46
N SER A 146 -1.32 9.04 11.38
CA SER A 146 0.01 8.43 11.47
C SER A 146 1.04 9.44 11.95
N SER A 147 2.10 8.96 12.61
CA SER A 147 3.27 9.78 12.95
C SER A 147 4.53 8.95 12.68
N PRO A 148 5.21 9.17 11.54
CA PRO A 148 5.20 10.41 10.75
C PRO A 148 4.07 10.53 9.71
N ASP A 149 3.92 11.71 9.09
CA ASP A 149 2.88 11.94 8.06
C ASP A 149 3.17 11.21 6.73
N SER A 150 2.19 11.17 5.82
CA SER A 150 2.30 10.44 4.56
C SER A 150 3.48 10.88 3.69
N THR A 151 3.75 12.20 3.64
CA THR A 151 4.87 12.76 2.89
C THR A 151 6.20 12.27 3.44
N SER A 152 6.32 12.25 4.77
CA SER A 152 7.49 11.76 5.48
C SER A 152 7.72 10.27 5.26
N HIS A 153 6.65 9.46 5.27
CA HIS A 153 6.76 8.05 4.91
C HIS A 153 7.28 7.86 3.49
N LEU A 154 6.70 8.55 2.50
CA LEU A 154 7.17 8.47 1.10
C LEU A 154 8.65 8.87 0.99
N ALA A 155 9.05 9.95 1.66
CA ALA A 155 10.45 10.36 1.68
C ALA A 155 11.36 9.26 2.27
N LYS A 156 10.96 8.65 3.40
CA LYS A 156 11.69 7.55 4.06
C LYS A 156 11.68 6.25 3.26
N MET A 157 10.72 6.07 2.36
CA MET A 157 10.71 4.98 1.37
C MET A 157 11.64 5.26 0.18
N GLY A 158 12.28 6.43 0.09
CA GLY A 158 13.10 6.82 -1.06
C GLY A 158 12.30 7.36 -2.25
N PHE A 159 11.05 7.78 -2.05
CA PHE A 159 10.20 8.35 -3.12
C PHE A 159 10.41 9.87 -3.29
N ALA A 160 11.20 10.51 -2.42
CA ALA A 160 11.47 11.94 -2.47
C ALA A 160 12.13 12.42 -3.78
N GLU A 161 12.91 11.56 -4.45
CA GLU A 161 13.54 11.87 -5.75
C GLU A 161 12.60 11.68 -6.95
N VAL A 162 11.40 11.14 -6.72
CA VAL A 162 10.48 10.67 -7.77
C VAL A 162 9.26 11.58 -7.91
N LEU A 163 8.91 12.30 -6.84
CA LEU A 163 7.77 13.23 -6.80
C LEU A 163 8.12 14.65 -7.31
N GLN A 164 9.27 14.83 -7.96
CA GLN A 164 9.70 16.09 -8.59
C GLN A 164 9.34 16.13 -10.08
#